data_AF-A0A6P0JRR6-F1
#
_entry.id   AF-A0A6P0JRR6-F1
#
_cell.length_a   1.000
_cell.length_b   1.000
_cell.length_c   1.000
_cell.angle_alpha   90.00
_cell.angle_beta   90.00
_cell.angle_gamma   90.00
#
_symmetry.space_group_name_H-M   'P 1'
#
loop_
_entity.id
_entity.type
_entity.pdbx_description
1 polymer ?
#
loop_
_entity_poly.entity_id
_entity_poly.type
_entity_poly.pdbx_seq_one_letter_code
_entity_poly.pdbx_strand_id
1 'polypeptide(L)'
;RERKLALRDRRLDLAIDYEFFQSLLNQLVWTKYPEMEGKTPSDEPSDQIWRERWDETAQQLLDKLSTLNGEARRGLGRYRQVELERMNQDLAQLNLTAPTLQQLTDARFFHYFPEQREREFQYRPLGQVWRAIAFDQLQALQAGAILEKVVFPPSEKSKTLDGKLQPGQGQVYLANLGENQEIAATVVTDQALDLAIFGPNDPLFTSDTGKRAWSGTLPASGYYQFVITSRSAQPLNYKFTLTAE
;
A
#
# COMPACT_ATOMS: atom_id res chain seq x y z
N ARG A 1 -0.37 11.14 -33.39
CA ARG A 1 0.89 10.37 -33.57
C ARG A 1 1.89 10.67 -32.46
N GLU A 2 2.18 11.94 -32.17
CA GLU A 2 3.09 12.35 -31.08
C GLU A 2 2.68 11.85 -29.69
N ARG A 3 1.37 11.93 -29.35
CA ARG A 3 0.85 11.42 -28.07
C ARG A 3 1.15 9.93 -27.82
N LYS A 4 0.89 9.07 -28.82
CA LYS A 4 1.19 7.62 -28.75
C LYS A 4 2.69 7.35 -28.57
N LEU A 5 3.56 8.15 -29.21
CA LEU A 5 5.01 8.04 -29.05
C LEU A 5 5.44 8.45 -27.63
N ALA A 6 4.92 9.55 -27.09
CA ALA A 6 5.22 9.99 -25.73
C ALA A 6 4.82 8.95 -24.66
N LEU A 7 3.64 8.33 -24.79
CA LEU A 7 3.21 7.26 -23.89
C LEU A 7 4.12 6.02 -23.99
N ARG A 8 4.54 5.67 -25.20
CA ARG A 8 5.49 4.56 -25.43
C ARG A 8 6.83 4.84 -24.76
N ASP A 9 7.40 6.01 -25.00
CA ASP A 9 8.73 6.39 -24.52
C ASP A 9 8.71 6.49 -22.99
N ARG A 10 7.66 7.10 -22.40
CA ARG A 10 7.48 7.13 -20.95
C ARG A 10 7.39 5.74 -20.31
N ARG A 11 6.67 4.80 -20.93
CA ARG A 11 6.61 3.40 -20.45
C ARG A 11 7.99 2.75 -20.49
N LEU A 12 8.77 2.99 -21.55
CA LEU A 12 10.14 2.48 -21.68
C LEU A 12 11.05 3.06 -20.60
N ASP A 13 10.96 4.36 -20.31
CA ASP A 13 11.72 5.04 -19.26
C ASP A 13 11.39 4.48 -17.85
N LEU A 14 10.13 4.08 -17.64
CA LEU A 14 9.71 3.42 -16.41
C LEU A 14 10.08 1.92 -16.36
N ALA A 15 10.63 1.38 -17.44
CA ALA A 15 11.01 -0.03 -17.62
C ALA A 15 9.84 -1.01 -17.36
N ILE A 16 8.64 -0.63 -17.81
CA ILE A 16 7.42 -1.45 -17.65
C ILE A 16 7.22 -2.30 -18.90
N ASP A 17 6.98 -3.60 -18.71
CA ASP A 17 6.72 -4.55 -19.80
C ASP A 17 5.50 -4.11 -20.65
N TYR A 18 5.62 -4.24 -21.98
CA TYR A 18 4.58 -3.77 -22.90
C TYR A 18 3.31 -4.61 -22.82
N GLU A 19 3.44 -5.95 -22.84
CA GLU A 19 2.30 -6.87 -22.84
C GLU A 19 1.51 -6.74 -21.54
N PHE A 20 2.23 -6.72 -20.41
CA PHE A 20 1.61 -6.46 -19.12
C PHE A 20 0.90 -5.10 -19.08
N PHE A 21 1.56 -4.03 -19.56
CA PHE A 21 0.97 -2.70 -19.58
C PHE A 21 -0.32 -2.64 -20.41
N GLN A 22 -0.35 -3.25 -21.58
CA GLN A 22 -1.56 -3.32 -22.42
C GLN A 22 -2.68 -4.10 -21.73
N SER A 23 -2.35 -5.25 -21.11
CA SER A 23 -3.33 -6.06 -20.36
C SER A 23 -3.95 -5.28 -19.20
N LEU A 24 -3.12 -4.55 -18.44
CA LEU A 24 -3.57 -3.71 -17.34
C LEU A 24 -4.39 -2.50 -17.81
N LEU A 25 -3.95 -1.83 -18.88
CA LEU A 25 -4.68 -0.72 -19.48
C LEU A 25 -6.08 -1.17 -19.94
N ASN A 26 -6.15 -2.29 -20.67
CA ASN A 26 -7.42 -2.84 -21.11
C ASN A 26 -8.32 -3.21 -19.93
N GLN A 27 -7.78 -3.85 -18.88
CA GLN A 27 -8.53 -4.14 -17.66
C GLN A 27 -9.17 -2.86 -17.07
N LEU A 28 -8.40 -1.78 -16.93
CA LEU A 28 -8.88 -0.53 -16.35
C LEU A 28 -9.93 0.14 -17.24
N VAL A 29 -9.71 0.16 -18.54
CA VAL A 29 -10.63 0.78 -19.48
C VAL A 29 -11.95 0.02 -19.54
N TRP A 30 -11.94 -1.31 -19.64
CA TRP A 30 -13.15 -2.12 -19.63
C TRP A 30 -13.91 -2.04 -18.30
N THR A 31 -13.18 -1.86 -17.20
CA THR A 31 -13.79 -1.61 -15.88
C THR A 31 -14.55 -0.27 -15.85
N LYS A 32 -14.03 0.76 -16.52
CA LYS A 32 -14.61 2.11 -16.57
C LYS A 32 -15.69 2.25 -17.65
N TYR A 33 -15.56 1.53 -18.77
CA TYR A 33 -16.44 1.56 -19.94
C TYR A 33 -16.80 0.12 -20.37
N PRO A 34 -17.78 -0.52 -19.71
CA PRO A 34 -18.19 -1.89 -20.00
C PRO A 34 -18.62 -2.12 -21.46
N GLU A 35 -19.10 -1.09 -22.17
CA GLU A 35 -19.48 -1.17 -23.59
C GLU A 35 -18.31 -1.51 -24.53
N MET A 36 -17.09 -1.30 -24.05
CA MET A 36 -15.86 -1.61 -24.75
C MET A 36 -15.21 -2.93 -24.31
N GLU A 37 -15.85 -3.70 -23.41
CA GLU A 37 -15.29 -4.96 -22.91
C GLU A 37 -14.91 -5.91 -24.06
N GLY A 38 -13.67 -6.43 -24.01
CA GLY A 38 -13.10 -7.31 -25.04
C GLY A 38 -12.75 -6.62 -26.35
N LYS A 39 -12.92 -5.29 -26.47
CA LYS A 39 -12.61 -4.51 -27.67
C LYS A 39 -11.44 -3.57 -27.42
N THR A 40 -10.76 -3.21 -28.51
CA THR A 40 -9.78 -2.12 -28.55
C THR A 40 -10.18 -1.14 -29.64
N PRO A 41 -9.93 0.18 -29.47
CA PRO A 41 -10.28 1.17 -30.48
C PRO A 41 -9.51 0.89 -31.79
N SER A 42 -10.21 0.95 -32.92
CA SER A 42 -9.59 0.93 -34.26
C SER A 42 -8.94 2.30 -34.57
N ASP A 43 -8.37 2.48 -35.77
CA ASP A 43 -7.90 3.78 -36.26
C ASP A 43 -8.97 4.57 -37.04
N GLU A 44 -10.19 4.05 -37.15
CA GLU A 44 -11.32 4.72 -37.83
C GLU A 44 -11.70 6.04 -37.14
N PRO A 45 -12.20 7.05 -37.87
CA PRO A 45 -12.64 8.31 -37.27
C PRO A 45 -13.69 8.13 -36.16
N SER A 46 -14.59 7.14 -36.29
CA SER A 46 -15.63 6.84 -35.30
C SER A 46 -15.09 6.47 -33.92
N ASP A 47 -13.89 5.90 -33.86
CA ASP A 47 -13.24 5.42 -32.62
C ASP A 47 -12.31 6.47 -32.00
N GLN A 48 -12.29 7.71 -32.53
CA GLN A 48 -11.41 8.77 -32.02
C GLN A 48 -11.60 9.01 -30.52
N ILE A 49 -12.84 9.11 -30.05
CA ILE A 49 -13.15 9.35 -28.65
C ILE A 49 -12.64 8.20 -27.76
N TRP A 50 -12.65 6.97 -28.27
CA TRP A 50 -12.15 5.81 -27.56
C TRP A 50 -10.63 5.81 -27.49
N ARG A 51 -9.93 6.14 -28.58
CA ARG A 51 -8.48 6.32 -28.56
C ARG A 51 -8.05 7.37 -27.54
N GLU A 52 -8.77 8.49 -27.46
CA GLU A 52 -8.49 9.55 -26.48
C GLU A 52 -8.68 9.06 -25.03
N ARG A 53 -9.74 8.30 -24.74
CA ARG A 53 -9.97 7.68 -23.43
C ARG A 53 -8.91 6.64 -23.04
N TRP A 54 -8.44 5.84 -24.01
CA TRP A 54 -7.35 4.89 -23.80
C TRP A 54 -6.04 5.62 -23.48
N ASP A 55 -5.71 6.66 -24.25
CA ASP A 55 -4.50 7.47 -24.06
C ASP A 55 -4.52 8.18 -22.68
N GLU A 56 -5.66 8.75 -22.28
CA GLU A 56 -5.82 9.38 -20.96
C GLU A 56 -5.65 8.37 -19.82
N THR A 57 -6.28 7.19 -19.95
CA THR A 57 -6.16 6.12 -18.95
C THR A 57 -4.74 5.60 -18.87
N ALA A 58 -4.05 5.48 -20.01
CA ALA A 58 -2.64 5.10 -20.09
C ALA A 58 -1.74 6.12 -19.39
N GLN A 59 -1.99 7.42 -19.59
CA GLN A 59 -1.23 8.48 -18.93
C GLN A 59 -1.40 8.41 -17.40
N GLN A 60 -2.64 8.35 -16.92
CA GLN A 60 -2.96 8.24 -15.50
C GLN A 60 -2.38 6.96 -14.88
N LEU A 61 -2.38 5.85 -15.62
CA LEU A 61 -1.76 4.61 -15.18
C LEU A 61 -0.24 4.77 -15.04
N LEU A 62 0.44 5.36 -16.02
CA LEU A 62 1.88 5.61 -15.95
C LEU A 62 2.24 6.59 -14.82
N ASP A 63 1.40 7.60 -14.55
CA ASP A 63 1.55 8.50 -13.40
C ASP A 63 1.54 7.70 -12.09
N LYS A 64 0.53 6.85 -11.89
CA LYS A 64 0.41 5.99 -10.71
C LYS A 64 1.58 5.02 -10.58
N LEU A 65 1.95 4.33 -11.65
CA LEU A 65 3.05 3.35 -11.62
C LEU A 65 4.41 4.01 -11.40
N SER A 66 4.60 5.26 -11.82
CA SER A 66 5.86 5.99 -11.64
C SER A 66 6.22 6.26 -10.18
N THR A 67 5.27 6.16 -9.25
CA THR A 67 5.51 6.38 -7.81
C THR A 67 6.16 5.20 -7.10
N LEU A 68 6.06 3.99 -7.68
CA LEU A 68 6.73 2.79 -7.17
C LEU A 68 8.24 2.90 -7.37
N ASN A 69 9.06 2.25 -6.54
CA ASN A 69 10.49 2.17 -6.83
C ASN A 69 10.79 1.46 -8.17
N GLY A 70 12.00 1.69 -8.71
CA GLY A 70 12.36 1.18 -10.03
C GLY A 70 12.37 -0.35 -10.16
N GLU A 71 12.68 -1.08 -9.08
CA GLU A 71 12.68 -2.54 -9.08
C GLU A 71 11.25 -3.10 -9.03
N ALA A 72 10.38 -2.49 -8.21
CA ALA A 72 8.95 -2.79 -8.17
C ALA A 72 8.31 -2.67 -9.56
N ARG A 73 8.63 -1.59 -10.30
CA ARG A 73 8.12 -1.39 -11.67
C ARG A 73 8.64 -2.42 -12.65
N ARG A 74 9.95 -2.75 -12.60
CA ARG A 74 10.55 -3.76 -13.48
C ARG A 74 10.01 -5.17 -13.25
N GLY A 75 9.51 -5.45 -12.04
CA GLY A 75 8.88 -6.71 -11.69
C GLY A 75 7.45 -6.89 -12.24
N LEU A 76 6.80 -5.82 -12.71
CA LEU A 76 5.44 -5.88 -13.26
C LEU A 76 5.36 -6.88 -14.43
N GLY A 77 4.35 -7.74 -14.38
CA GLY A 77 4.19 -8.89 -15.29
C GLY A 77 4.80 -10.19 -14.74
N ARG A 78 5.67 -10.14 -13.73
CA ARG A 78 6.41 -11.29 -13.18
C ARG A 78 6.05 -11.64 -11.73
N TYR A 79 5.25 -10.83 -11.05
CA TYR A 79 4.83 -11.11 -9.68
C TYR A 79 3.77 -12.22 -9.65
N ARG A 80 4.07 -13.30 -8.92
CA ARG A 80 3.18 -14.43 -8.68
C ARG A 80 3.01 -14.65 -7.17
N GLN A 81 2.29 -15.70 -6.81
CA GLN A 81 2.05 -16.05 -5.41
C GLN A 81 3.34 -16.42 -4.66
N VAL A 82 4.27 -17.11 -5.33
CA VAL A 82 5.54 -17.52 -4.73
C VAL A 82 6.42 -16.32 -4.34
N GLU A 83 6.36 -15.21 -5.08
CA GLU A 83 7.06 -13.99 -4.68
C GLU A 83 6.45 -13.37 -3.42
N LEU A 84 5.12 -13.43 -3.24
CA LEU A 84 4.47 -12.94 -2.02
C LEU A 84 4.85 -13.79 -0.80
N GLU A 85 4.95 -15.11 -0.96
CA GLU A 85 5.42 -16.01 0.09
C GLU A 85 6.87 -15.70 0.51
N ARG A 86 7.75 -15.41 -0.46
CA ARG A 86 9.12 -14.96 -0.17
C ARG A 86 9.14 -13.62 0.57
N MET A 87 8.33 -12.65 0.14
CA MET A 87 8.21 -11.37 0.85
C MET A 87 7.79 -11.56 2.31
N ASN A 88 6.88 -12.50 2.59
CA ASN A 88 6.47 -12.81 3.97
C ASN A 88 7.61 -13.41 4.79
N GLN A 89 8.48 -14.22 4.19
CA GLN A 89 9.67 -14.77 4.86
C GLN A 89 10.69 -13.65 5.17
N ASP A 90 10.94 -12.75 4.23
CA ASP A 90 11.83 -11.61 4.43
C ASP A 90 11.28 -10.63 5.49
N LEU A 91 9.96 -10.45 5.53
CA LEU A 91 9.27 -9.62 6.51
C LEU A 91 9.44 -10.15 7.94
N ALA A 92 9.43 -11.48 8.12
CA ALA A 92 9.64 -12.11 9.42
C ALA A 92 11.03 -11.80 10.01
N GLN A 93 12.05 -11.57 9.17
CA GLN A 93 13.39 -11.16 9.63
C GLN A 93 13.38 -9.77 10.29
N LEU A 94 12.35 -8.97 10.04
CA LEU A 94 12.13 -7.66 10.67
C LEU A 94 11.26 -7.75 11.94
N ASN A 95 10.87 -8.95 12.37
CA ASN A 95 9.84 -9.19 13.39
C ASN A 95 8.47 -8.61 13.02
N LEU A 96 8.14 -8.63 11.73
CA LEU A 96 6.86 -8.19 11.20
C LEU A 96 6.08 -9.38 10.62
N THR A 97 4.76 -9.25 10.54
CA THR A 97 3.84 -10.30 10.06
C THR A 97 3.16 -9.92 8.75
N ALA A 98 2.69 -10.91 7.99
CA ALA A 98 2.04 -10.68 6.69
C ALA A 98 0.87 -9.66 6.73
N PRO A 99 0.01 -9.63 7.78
CA PRO A 99 -1.01 -8.58 7.92
C PRO A 99 -0.47 -7.14 7.92
N THR A 100 0.73 -6.90 8.45
CA THR A 100 1.37 -5.58 8.40
C THR A 100 1.68 -5.17 6.96
N LEU A 101 2.26 -6.07 6.17
CA LEU A 101 2.55 -5.79 4.77
C LEU A 101 1.26 -5.61 3.96
N GLN A 102 0.24 -6.42 4.22
CA GLN A 102 -1.08 -6.28 3.59
C GLN A 102 -1.71 -4.92 3.90
N GLN A 103 -1.74 -4.49 5.17
CA GLN A 103 -2.30 -3.19 5.56
C GLN A 103 -1.60 -2.01 4.84
N LEU A 104 -0.28 -2.02 4.77
CA LEU A 104 0.50 -1.00 4.05
C LEU A 104 0.24 -1.04 2.54
N THR A 105 0.09 -2.23 1.99
CA THR A 105 -0.13 -2.44 0.56
C THR A 105 -1.52 -1.99 0.16
N ASP A 106 -2.54 -2.38 0.93
CA ASP A 106 -3.94 -2.01 0.72
C ASP A 106 -4.14 -0.50 0.80
N ALA A 107 -3.54 0.16 1.81
CA ALA A 107 -3.63 1.61 1.93
C ALA A 107 -3.12 2.33 0.68
N ARG A 108 -1.95 1.93 0.15
CA ARG A 108 -1.38 2.54 -1.06
C ARG A 108 -2.16 2.13 -2.31
N PHE A 109 -2.54 0.87 -2.43
CA PHE A 109 -3.28 0.36 -3.59
C PHE A 109 -4.65 1.03 -3.71
N PHE A 110 -5.44 1.07 -2.65
CA PHE A 110 -6.78 1.67 -2.66
C PHE A 110 -6.77 3.20 -2.64
N HIS A 111 -5.63 3.83 -2.34
CA HIS A 111 -5.44 5.25 -2.65
C HIS A 111 -5.42 5.49 -4.17
N TYR A 112 -4.70 4.66 -4.93
CA TYR A 112 -4.59 4.79 -6.38
C TYR A 112 -5.75 4.16 -7.17
N PHE A 113 -6.39 3.13 -6.62
CA PHE A 113 -7.46 2.37 -7.26
C PHE A 113 -8.65 2.22 -6.30
N PRO A 114 -9.26 3.34 -5.86
CA PRO A 114 -10.34 3.32 -4.87
C PRO A 114 -11.56 2.51 -5.32
N GLU A 115 -11.80 2.40 -6.62
CA GLU A 115 -12.88 1.63 -7.24
C GLU A 115 -12.73 0.10 -7.11
N GLN A 116 -11.59 -0.39 -6.63
CA GLN A 116 -11.27 -1.81 -6.50
C GLN A 116 -11.55 -2.39 -5.11
N ARG A 117 -11.95 -1.60 -4.11
CA ARG A 117 -12.14 -2.05 -2.71
C ARG A 117 -13.08 -3.24 -2.54
N GLU A 118 -14.07 -3.37 -3.40
CA GLU A 118 -15.11 -4.42 -3.33
C GLU A 118 -15.01 -5.40 -4.51
N ARG A 119 -13.87 -5.43 -5.21
CA ARG A 119 -13.69 -6.21 -6.43
C ARG A 119 -12.59 -7.25 -6.27
N GLU A 120 -12.79 -8.41 -6.89
CA GLU A 120 -11.74 -9.41 -7.01
C GLU A 120 -10.73 -9.02 -8.11
N PHE A 121 -9.61 -8.43 -7.69
CA PHE A 121 -8.52 -8.03 -8.60
C PHE A 121 -7.28 -8.95 -8.52
N GLN A 122 -7.21 -9.82 -7.51
CA GLN A 122 -5.99 -10.57 -7.14
C GLN A 122 -5.44 -11.49 -8.25
N TYR A 123 -6.34 -12.04 -9.07
CA TYR A 123 -6.03 -12.93 -10.21
C TYR A 123 -6.01 -12.20 -11.57
N ARG A 124 -6.17 -10.87 -11.57
CA ARG A 124 -6.16 -10.02 -12.78
C ARG A 124 -4.84 -9.22 -12.84
N PRO A 125 -4.53 -8.52 -13.95
CA PRO A 125 -3.33 -7.68 -14.03
C PRO A 125 -3.15 -6.71 -12.85
N LEU A 126 -4.24 -6.13 -12.32
CA LEU A 126 -4.22 -5.30 -11.10
C LEU A 126 -3.63 -6.01 -9.87
N GLY A 127 -3.81 -7.33 -9.74
CA GLY A 127 -3.19 -8.12 -8.66
C GLY A 127 -1.67 -8.12 -8.73
N GLN A 128 -1.07 -7.92 -9.90
CA GLN A 128 0.38 -7.72 -10.00
C GLN A 128 0.82 -6.32 -9.56
N VAL A 129 -0.01 -5.29 -9.78
CA VAL A 129 0.25 -3.94 -9.26
C VAL A 129 0.23 -3.95 -7.74
N TRP A 130 -0.75 -4.64 -7.14
CA TRP A 130 -0.80 -4.84 -5.70
C TRP A 130 0.46 -5.52 -5.17
N ARG A 131 0.92 -6.60 -5.81
CA ARG A 131 2.17 -7.30 -5.42
C ARG A 131 3.42 -6.44 -5.62
N ALA A 132 3.45 -5.60 -6.66
CA ALA A 132 4.55 -4.64 -6.86
C ALA A 132 4.58 -3.58 -5.76
N ILE A 133 3.41 -3.09 -5.31
CA ILE A 133 3.31 -2.22 -4.13
C ILE A 133 3.81 -2.96 -2.90
N ALA A 134 3.42 -4.21 -2.66
CA ALA A 134 3.90 -4.99 -1.52
C ALA A 134 5.43 -5.11 -1.54
N PHE A 135 6.02 -5.40 -2.70
CA PHE A 135 7.47 -5.43 -2.86
C PHE A 135 8.12 -4.08 -2.52
N ASP A 136 7.56 -2.97 -3.02
CA ASP A 136 8.03 -1.62 -2.74
C ASP A 136 7.96 -1.28 -1.24
N GLN A 137 6.87 -1.67 -0.56
CA GLN A 137 6.72 -1.49 0.89
C GLN A 137 7.73 -2.33 1.68
N LEU A 138 7.98 -3.58 1.27
CA LEU A 138 9.01 -4.42 1.91
C LEU A 138 10.39 -3.79 1.80
N GLN A 139 10.76 -3.27 0.62
CA GLN A 139 12.04 -2.57 0.44
C GLN A 139 12.15 -1.35 1.36
N ALA A 140 11.07 -0.57 1.50
CA ALA A 140 11.02 0.57 2.40
C ALA A 140 11.13 0.17 3.90
N LEU A 141 10.53 -0.95 4.30
CA LEU A 141 10.65 -1.52 5.65
C LEU A 141 12.09 -1.98 5.93
N GLN A 142 12.71 -2.71 4.99
CA GLN A 142 14.10 -3.18 5.11
C GLN A 142 15.10 -2.03 5.19
N ALA A 143 14.83 -0.94 4.48
CA ALA A 143 15.63 0.29 4.54
C ALA A 143 15.38 1.13 5.81
N GLY A 144 14.39 0.77 6.64
CA GLY A 144 13.99 1.55 7.82
C GLY A 144 13.27 2.85 7.49
N ALA A 145 12.87 3.07 6.23
CA ALA A 145 12.23 4.31 5.78
C ALA A 145 10.80 4.47 6.32
N ILE A 146 10.13 3.36 6.60
CA ILE A 146 8.76 3.32 7.16
C ILE A 146 8.63 2.40 8.38
N LEU A 147 9.75 2.09 9.04
CA LEU A 147 9.80 1.23 10.23
C LEU A 147 10.61 1.94 11.33
N GLU A 148 9.96 2.19 12.46
CA GLU A 148 10.61 2.76 13.64
C GLU A 148 10.41 1.88 14.87
N LYS A 149 11.48 1.64 15.64
CA LYS A 149 11.39 0.90 16.90
C LYS A 149 11.00 1.83 18.04
N VAL A 150 9.98 1.44 18.80
CA VAL A 150 9.56 2.15 20.02
C VAL A 150 10.40 1.65 21.19
N VAL A 151 11.26 2.53 21.69
CA VAL A 151 12.04 2.31 22.92
C VAL A 151 11.62 3.37 23.92
N PHE A 152 11.07 2.93 25.06
CA PHE A 152 10.69 3.81 26.15
C PHE A 152 11.93 4.40 26.83
N PRO A 153 11.93 5.70 27.16
CA PRO A 153 12.98 6.27 27.99
C PRO A 153 13.08 5.55 29.34
N PRO A 154 14.26 5.55 29.99
CA PRO A 154 14.40 4.98 31.34
C PRO A 154 13.36 5.58 32.30
N SER A 155 12.66 4.71 33.03
CA SER A 155 11.61 5.09 33.99
C SER A 155 10.33 5.70 33.39
N GLU A 156 10.22 5.84 32.07
CA GLU A 156 8.99 6.24 31.40
C GLU A 156 8.19 5.02 30.93
N LYS A 157 6.87 5.10 31.08
CA LYS A 157 5.92 4.10 30.59
C LYS A 157 5.22 4.53 29.30
N SER A 158 5.53 5.72 28.79
CA SER A 158 4.89 6.30 27.62
C SER A 158 5.92 6.87 26.67
N LYS A 159 5.60 6.87 25.37
CA LYS A 159 6.38 7.56 24.34
C LYS A 159 5.44 8.16 23.31
N THR A 160 5.68 9.42 22.97
CA THR A 160 5.03 10.10 21.85
C THR A 160 5.99 10.26 20.68
N LEU A 161 5.51 9.96 19.48
CA LEU A 161 6.23 10.02 18.21
C LEU A 161 5.44 10.89 17.24
N ASP A 162 6.09 11.89 16.67
CA ASP A 162 5.53 12.72 15.61
C ASP A 162 5.78 12.04 14.26
N GLY A 163 4.77 12.05 13.38
CA GLY A 163 4.88 11.46 12.05
C GLY A 163 4.18 12.29 10.98
N LYS A 164 4.57 12.01 9.73
CA LYS A 164 3.99 12.63 8.54
C LYS A 164 3.78 11.58 7.47
N LEU A 165 2.59 11.56 6.86
CA LEU A 165 2.27 10.65 5.76
C LEU A 165 1.82 11.44 4.53
N GLN A 166 2.30 11.02 3.37
CA GLN A 166 1.66 11.37 2.10
C GLN A 166 0.38 10.53 1.90
N PRO A 167 -0.50 10.91 0.96
CA PRO A 167 -1.66 10.11 0.60
C PRO A 167 -1.28 8.64 0.28
N GLY A 168 -2.00 7.69 0.89
CA GLY A 168 -1.76 6.25 0.72
C GLY A 168 -0.46 5.72 1.32
N GLN A 169 0.33 6.53 2.03
CA GLN A 169 1.49 6.03 2.77
C GLN A 169 1.10 5.46 4.14
N GLY A 170 2.01 4.68 4.72
CA GLY A 170 1.91 4.23 6.10
C GLY A 170 3.26 4.17 6.78
N GLN A 171 3.22 4.04 8.10
CA GLN A 171 4.35 3.92 9.01
C GLN A 171 4.09 2.74 9.95
N VAL A 172 5.14 1.98 10.25
CA VAL A 172 5.12 0.91 11.25
C VAL A 172 5.94 1.34 12.45
N TYR A 173 5.34 1.25 13.64
CA TYR A 173 6.05 1.33 14.90
C TYR A 173 6.13 -0.07 15.52
N LEU A 174 7.33 -0.49 15.91
CA LEU A 174 7.60 -1.82 16.44
C LEU A 174 8.04 -1.73 17.90
N ALA A 175 7.28 -2.33 18.81
CA ALA A 175 7.59 -2.35 20.24
C ALA A 175 7.73 -3.79 20.73
N ASN A 176 8.74 -4.08 21.55
CA ASN A 176 8.82 -5.36 22.26
C ASN A 176 8.15 -5.19 23.63
N LEU A 177 7.03 -5.86 23.85
CA LEU A 177 6.15 -5.69 25.01
C LEU A 177 5.95 -7.03 25.74
N GLY A 178 5.58 -6.95 27.02
CA GLY A 178 5.40 -8.11 27.88
C GLY A 178 3.98 -8.67 27.87
N GLU A 179 3.85 -9.96 28.13
CA GLU A 179 2.58 -10.60 28.46
C GLU A 179 1.99 -9.97 29.73
N ASN A 180 0.66 -9.86 29.79
CA ASN A 180 -0.09 -9.26 30.89
C ASN A 180 0.18 -7.76 31.12
N GLN A 181 0.97 -7.12 30.25
CA GLN A 181 1.16 -5.68 30.26
C GLN A 181 -0.13 -4.99 29.77
N GLU A 182 -0.56 -3.92 30.45
CA GLU A 182 -1.66 -3.09 29.95
C GLU A 182 -1.09 -2.02 29.02
N ILE A 183 -1.65 -1.87 27.82
CA ILE A 183 -1.17 -0.85 26.89
C ILE A 183 -2.30 0.06 26.42
N ALA A 184 -1.93 1.28 26.05
CA ALA A 184 -2.80 2.22 25.36
C ALA A 184 -2.06 2.83 24.17
N ALA A 185 -2.66 2.72 22.98
CA ALA A 185 -2.12 3.23 21.72
C ALA A 185 -3.11 4.26 21.16
N THR A 186 -2.67 5.50 20.99
CA THR A 186 -3.50 6.60 20.48
C THR A 186 -2.81 7.33 19.34
N VAL A 187 -3.55 7.64 18.28
CA VAL A 187 -3.10 8.46 17.16
C VAL A 187 -3.97 9.71 17.05
N VAL A 188 -3.35 10.89 17.16
CA VAL A 188 -4.01 12.19 17.05
C VAL A 188 -3.66 12.85 15.71
N THR A 189 -4.68 13.21 14.94
CA THR A 189 -4.58 13.98 13.69
C THR A 189 -5.96 14.58 13.35
N ASP A 190 -5.98 15.61 12.51
CA ASP A 190 -7.18 16.22 11.95
C ASP A 190 -7.67 15.54 10.66
N GLN A 191 -6.84 14.69 10.04
CA GLN A 191 -7.15 14.04 8.75
C GLN A 191 -7.52 12.55 8.90
N ALA A 192 -8.05 11.94 7.83
CA ALA A 192 -8.43 10.53 7.84
C ALA A 192 -7.20 9.59 7.84
N LEU A 193 -7.11 8.72 8.84
CA LEU A 193 -6.14 7.62 8.92
C LEU A 193 -6.75 6.39 9.59
N ASP A 194 -6.07 5.26 9.43
CA ASP A 194 -6.35 4.00 10.11
C ASP A 194 -5.20 3.59 11.03
N LEU A 195 -5.55 2.89 12.11
CA LEU A 195 -4.63 2.25 13.03
C LEU A 195 -4.95 0.74 13.05
N ALA A 196 -3.92 -0.07 12.84
CA ALA A 196 -3.94 -1.50 13.09
C ALA A 196 -2.83 -1.88 14.07
N ILE A 197 -3.11 -2.86 14.93
CA ILE A 197 -2.19 -3.40 15.93
C ILE A 197 -2.15 -4.90 15.77
N PHE A 198 -0.98 -5.41 15.39
CA PHE A 198 -0.73 -6.84 15.24
C PHE A 198 0.19 -7.32 16.34
N GLY A 199 -0.22 -8.35 17.07
CA GLY A 199 0.63 -9.02 18.05
C GLY A 199 1.54 -10.07 17.41
N PRO A 200 2.34 -10.77 18.24
CA PRO A 200 3.22 -11.85 17.78
C PRO A 200 2.46 -13.01 17.13
N ASN A 201 1.26 -13.32 17.64
CA ASN A 201 0.47 -14.47 17.23
C ASN A 201 -0.75 -14.05 16.39
N ASP A 202 -1.49 -13.04 16.86
CA ASP A 202 -2.79 -12.67 16.31
C ASP A 202 -2.94 -11.14 16.21
N PRO A 203 -3.79 -10.63 15.28
CA PRO A 203 -4.23 -9.24 15.29
C PRO A 203 -4.95 -8.89 16.60
N LEU A 204 -4.59 -7.75 17.20
CA LEU A 204 -5.28 -7.22 18.39
C LEU A 204 -6.36 -6.21 18.03
N PHE A 205 -6.09 -5.40 17.02
CA PHE A 205 -6.96 -4.30 16.65
C PHE A 205 -6.79 -3.95 15.18
N THR A 206 -7.89 -3.77 14.47
CA THR A 206 -7.91 -3.22 13.12
C THR A 206 -9.04 -2.22 13.04
N SER A 207 -8.75 -0.95 12.78
CA SER A 207 -9.80 0.05 12.64
C SER A 207 -10.47 -0.08 11.28
N ASP A 208 -11.75 -0.45 11.25
CA ASP A 208 -12.63 -0.37 10.07
C ASP A 208 -13.34 1.01 9.96
N THR A 209 -13.45 1.72 11.07
CA THR A 209 -14.35 2.87 11.26
C THR A 209 -13.62 4.17 11.64
N GLY A 210 -12.31 4.27 11.39
CA GLY A 210 -11.52 5.47 11.74
C GLY A 210 -11.29 5.65 13.24
N LYS A 211 -11.45 4.59 14.02
CA LYS A 211 -10.98 4.52 15.41
C LYS A 211 -9.46 4.63 15.43
N ARG A 212 -8.93 5.52 16.27
CA ARG A 212 -7.49 5.83 16.36
C ARG A 212 -6.93 5.60 17.75
N ALA A 213 -7.68 4.88 18.58
CA ALA A 213 -7.28 4.55 19.93
C ALA A 213 -7.66 3.10 20.23
N TRP A 214 -6.76 2.42 20.92
CA TRP A 214 -6.99 1.08 21.47
C TRP A 214 -6.28 0.96 22.81
N SER A 215 -6.89 0.25 23.75
CA SER A 215 -6.27 -0.11 25.02
C SER A 215 -6.68 -1.52 25.42
N GLY A 216 -5.79 -2.23 26.09
CA GLY A 216 -6.05 -3.58 26.58
C GLY A 216 -4.82 -4.28 27.13
N THR A 217 -5.05 -5.44 27.73
CA THR A 217 -4.01 -6.32 28.26
C THR A 217 -3.43 -7.21 27.16
N LEU A 218 -2.10 -7.32 27.11
CA LEU A 218 -1.40 -8.09 26.09
C LEU A 218 -1.44 -9.60 26.38
N PRO A 219 -1.83 -10.44 25.40
CA PRO A 219 -1.95 -11.88 25.59
C PRO A 219 -0.63 -12.65 25.54
N ALA A 220 0.47 -12.02 25.11
CA ALA A 220 1.77 -12.68 24.96
C ALA A 220 2.91 -11.66 25.02
N SER A 221 4.11 -12.14 25.36
CA SER A 221 5.33 -11.33 25.22
C SER A 221 5.83 -11.38 23.77
N GLY A 222 6.37 -10.26 23.28
CA GLY A 222 7.05 -10.22 21.99
C GLY A 222 6.86 -8.91 21.23
N TYR A 223 7.08 -8.96 19.93
CA TYR A 223 6.98 -7.80 19.05
C TYR A 223 5.53 -7.49 18.64
N TYR A 224 5.10 -6.27 18.99
CA TYR A 224 3.84 -5.67 18.59
C TYR A 224 4.07 -4.61 17.51
N GLN A 225 3.20 -4.63 16.51
CA GLN A 225 3.31 -3.84 15.29
C GLN A 225 2.15 -2.87 15.21
N PHE A 226 2.42 -1.57 15.34
CA PHE A 226 1.43 -0.51 15.22
C PHE A 226 1.54 0.10 13.83
N VAL A 227 0.57 -0.19 12.97
CA VAL A 227 0.56 0.21 11.57
C VAL A 227 -0.41 1.36 11.41
N ILE A 228 0.13 2.52 11.02
CA ILE A 228 -0.64 3.74 10.78
C ILE A 228 -0.65 4.00 9.28
N THR A 229 -1.84 4.09 8.68
CA THR A 229 -1.98 4.29 7.23
C THR A 229 -2.88 5.49 6.92
N SER A 230 -2.45 6.34 5.99
CA SER A 230 -3.21 7.50 5.54
C SER A 230 -4.38 7.08 4.64
N ARG A 231 -5.58 7.57 4.97
CA ARG A 231 -6.75 7.57 4.09
C ARG A 231 -7.03 8.94 3.47
N SER A 232 -6.21 9.93 3.78
CA SER A 232 -6.37 11.29 3.28
C SER A 232 -5.91 11.41 1.83
N ALA A 233 -6.57 12.29 1.07
CA ALA A 233 -6.10 12.73 -0.24
C ALA A 233 -5.01 13.80 -0.17
N GLN A 234 -4.72 14.33 1.02
CA GLN A 234 -3.69 15.33 1.27
C GLN A 234 -2.62 14.79 2.24
N PRO A 235 -1.40 15.37 2.24
CA PRO A 235 -0.41 15.05 3.26
C PRO A 235 -0.95 15.38 4.66
N LEU A 236 -0.68 14.50 5.63
CA LEU A 236 -1.12 14.68 7.01
C LEU A 236 0.05 14.56 7.98
N ASN A 237 -0.05 15.29 9.09
CA ASN A 237 0.79 15.09 10.26
C ASN A 237 -0.02 14.38 11.34
N TYR A 238 0.63 13.58 12.18
CA TYR A 238 0.00 12.91 13.29
C TYR A 238 0.95 12.79 14.48
N LYS A 239 0.37 12.57 15.66
CA LYS A 239 1.09 12.16 16.87
C LYS A 239 0.64 10.78 17.29
N PHE A 240 1.55 9.83 17.35
CA PHE A 240 1.32 8.51 17.91
C PHE A 240 1.84 8.47 19.34
N THR A 241 1.02 8.00 20.28
CA THR A 241 1.43 7.79 21.66
C THR A 241 1.18 6.33 22.03
N LEU A 242 2.20 5.67 22.55
CA LEU A 242 2.11 4.35 23.15
C LEU A 242 2.43 4.45 24.64
N THR A 243 1.53 3.95 25.48
CA THR A 243 1.73 3.76 26.91
C THR A 243 1.68 2.26 27.22
N ALA A 244 2.53 1.79 28.12
CA ALA A 244 2.65 0.39 28.49
C ALA A 244 2.98 0.24 29.99
N GLU A 245 2.12 -0.44 30.76
CA GLU A 245 2.15 -0.49 32.23
C GLU A 245 2.38 -1.85 32.86
#